data_AF-X0TP49-F1
#
_entry.id   AF-X0TP49-F1
#
_cell.length_a   1.000
_cell.length_b   1.000
_cell.length_c   1.000
_cell.angle_alpha   90.00
_cell.angle_beta   90.00
_cell.angle_gamma   90.00
#
_symmetry.space_group_name_H-M   'P 1'
#
loop_
_entity.id
_entity.type
_entity.pdbx_description
1 polymer ?
#
loop_
_entity_poly.entity_id
_entity_poly.type
_entity_poly.pdbx_seq_one_letter_code
_entity_poly.pdbx_strand_id
1 'polypeptide(L)'
;KNSIEKNIEIKLAGIERSKEEKEEKRQELLQLVKNERQVSGEIKTKEAKLQKLSEEISTQKETAENNQIRIEQLTEDLVPMQESLSGLEIEINRHLVSSNSLQAKLDDLERKKKETFKSMASLEGKIEDYETLKVNEAEKLEEMLETVEDQVKRQKGIRDTIRGANKLAKNAELTITQFMAKRDLWKNIVTEEKAIARIREMGEAGALKGYHGPLRSLVKIDLKYQRAANTAASGWHNAIIVDGIETA
;
A
#
# COMPACT_ATOMS: atom_id res chain seq x y z
N LYS A 1 -70.17 156.52 36.08
CA LYS A 1 -70.74 155.17 36.31
C LYS A 1 -70.03 154.04 35.52
N ASN A 2 -69.35 154.31 34.39
CA ASN A 2 -68.79 153.27 33.50
C ASN A 2 -67.45 152.59 33.88
N SER A 3 -66.77 152.98 34.97
CA SER A 3 -65.43 152.42 35.29
C SER A 3 -65.46 151.20 36.23
N ILE A 4 -66.50 151.09 37.06
CA ILE A 4 -66.68 149.97 37.99
C ILE A 4 -67.24 148.75 37.24
N GLU A 5 -68.18 148.96 36.31
CA GLU A 5 -68.72 147.92 35.43
C GLU A 5 -67.62 147.27 34.58
N LYS A 6 -66.70 148.07 34.01
CA LYS A 6 -65.60 147.58 33.19
C LYS A 6 -64.56 146.74 33.97
N ASN A 7 -64.32 147.10 35.24
CA ASN A 7 -63.42 146.34 36.13
C ASN A 7 -64.07 145.04 36.64
N ILE A 8 -65.39 145.04 36.84
CA ILE A 8 -66.17 143.84 37.14
C ILE A 8 -66.16 142.91 35.91
N GLU A 9 -66.32 143.44 34.69
CA GLU A 9 -66.20 142.70 33.42
C GLU A 9 -64.82 142.04 33.25
N ILE A 10 -63.73 142.76 33.50
CA ILE A 10 -62.37 142.20 33.37
C ILE A 10 -62.10 141.11 34.40
N LYS A 11 -62.57 141.27 35.66
CA LYS A 11 -62.43 140.24 36.69
C LYS A 11 -63.35 139.05 36.43
N LEU A 12 -64.56 139.26 35.90
CA LEU A 12 -65.44 138.18 35.45
C LEU A 12 -64.81 137.40 34.31
N ALA A 13 -64.23 138.07 33.31
CA ALA A 13 -63.49 137.43 32.22
C ALA A 13 -62.23 136.68 32.70
N GLY A 14 -61.54 137.18 33.71
CA GLY A 14 -60.39 136.49 34.34
C GLY A 14 -60.81 135.26 35.15
N ILE A 15 -61.96 135.32 35.84
CA ILE A 15 -62.58 134.18 36.52
C ILE A 15 -63.08 133.15 35.50
N GLU A 16 -63.61 133.59 34.36
CA GLU A 16 -64.01 132.71 33.24
C GLU A 16 -62.81 131.99 32.63
N ARG A 17 -61.71 132.69 32.30
CA ARG A 17 -60.48 132.04 31.84
C ARG A 17 -59.89 131.07 32.85
N SER A 18 -59.88 131.45 34.13
CA SER A 18 -59.40 130.55 35.19
C SER A 18 -60.32 129.35 35.37
N LYS A 19 -61.64 129.49 35.16
CA LYS A 19 -62.58 128.37 35.13
C LYS A 19 -62.36 127.48 33.91
N GLU A 20 -62.12 128.06 32.74
CA GLU A 20 -61.78 127.33 31.51
C GLU A 20 -60.47 126.55 31.68
N GLU A 21 -59.38 127.17 32.15
CA GLU A 21 -58.11 126.49 32.43
C GLU A 21 -58.27 125.39 33.50
N LYS A 22 -59.10 125.63 34.51
CA LYS A 22 -59.37 124.63 35.56
C LYS A 22 -60.15 123.46 34.98
N GLU A 23 -61.06 123.70 34.05
CA GLU A 23 -61.83 122.67 33.37
C GLU A 23 -60.98 121.91 32.35
N GLU A 24 -60.12 122.58 31.57
CA GLU A 24 -59.13 121.96 30.69
C GLU A 24 -58.17 121.07 31.49
N LYS A 25 -57.57 121.57 32.57
CA LYS A 25 -56.72 120.73 33.43
C LYS A 25 -57.48 119.58 34.06
N ARG A 26 -58.77 119.76 34.36
CA ARG A 26 -59.61 118.67 34.88
C ARG A 26 -59.89 117.62 33.82
N GLN A 27 -60.08 118.02 32.56
CA GLN A 27 -60.21 117.12 31.42
C GLN A 27 -58.89 116.37 31.15
N GLU A 28 -57.74 117.05 31.21
CA GLU A 28 -56.42 116.40 31.12
C GLU A 28 -56.20 115.41 32.26
N LEU A 29 -56.56 115.76 33.49
CA LEU A 29 -56.45 114.87 34.66
C LEU A 29 -57.36 113.65 34.49
N LEU A 30 -58.57 113.83 33.95
CA LEU A 30 -59.46 112.72 33.61
C LEU A 30 -58.88 111.81 32.51
N GLN A 31 -58.25 112.37 31.48
CA GLN A 31 -57.58 111.60 30.44
C GLN A 31 -56.37 110.83 30.98
N LEU A 32 -55.54 111.48 31.81
CA LEU A 32 -54.40 110.85 32.48
C LEU A 32 -54.85 109.69 33.38
N VAL A 33 -55.91 109.87 34.18
CA VAL A 33 -56.46 108.80 35.02
C VAL A 33 -57.02 107.65 34.17
N LYS A 34 -57.63 107.96 33.02
CA LYS A 34 -58.10 106.92 32.07
C LYS A 34 -56.92 106.13 31.49
N ASN A 35 -55.86 106.82 31.09
CA ASN A 35 -54.64 106.20 30.56
C ASN A 35 -53.91 105.38 31.63
N GLU A 36 -53.80 105.90 32.85
CA GLU A 36 -53.23 105.17 34.00
C GLU A 36 -53.99 103.87 34.26
N ARG A 37 -55.34 103.92 34.25
CA ARG A 37 -56.17 102.72 34.38
C ARG A 37 -55.93 101.74 33.24
N GLN A 38 -55.84 102.20 32.00
CA GLN A 38 -55.56 101.35 30.85
C GLN A 38 -54.19 100.68 30.96
N VAL A 39 -53.14 101.45 31.24
CA VAL A 39 -51.77 100.94 31.42
C VAL A 39 -51.70 99.97 32.60
N SER A 40 -52.37 100.26 33.72
CA SER A 40 -52.43 99.33 34.86
C SER A 40 -53.12 98.01 34.52
N GLY A 41 -54.15 98.04 33.66
CA GLY A 41 -54.81 96.85 33.14
C GLY A 41 -53.89 96.04 32.24
N GLU A 42 -53.20 96.70 31.31
CA GLU A 42 -52.22 96.06 30.42
C GLU A 42 -51.06 95.44 31.21
N ILE A 43 -50.52 96.13 32.23
CA ILE A 43 -49.49 95.61 33.13
C ILE A 43 -49.99 94.33 33.80
N LYS A 44 -51.18 94.34 34.42
CA LYS A 44 -51.75 93.15 35.06
C LYS A 44 -51.91 91.98 34.10
N THR A 45 -52.34 92.24 32.86
CA THR A 45 -52.46 91.15 31.86
C THR A 45 -51.11 90.60 31.42
N LYS A 46 -50.07 91.45 31.30
CA LYS A 46 -48.71 91.00 30.97
C LYS A 46 -48.06 90.26 32.14
N GLU A 47 -48.29 90.70 33.37
CA GLU A 47 -47.85 90.01 34.59
C GLU A 47 -48.49 88.62 34.69
N ALA A 48 -49.79 88.48 34.44
CA ALA A 48 -50.48 87.19 34.41
C ALA A 48 -49.96 86.27 33.29
N LYS A 49 -49.63 86.83 32.11
CA LYS A 49 -49.01 86.06 31.03
C LYS A 49 -47.60 85.61 31.39
N LEU A 50 -46.80 86.47 32.02
CA LEU A 50 -45.44 86.13 32.47
C LEU A 50 -45.46 85.03 33.54
N GLN A 51 -46.41 85.08 34.48
CA GLN A 51 -46.58 84.01 35.47
C GLN A 51 -46.90 82.67 34.81
N LYS A 52 -47.88 82.64 33.90
CA LYS A 52 -48.21 81.42 33.13
C LYS A 52 -47.02 80.89 32.34
N LEU A 53 -46.32 81.77 31.63
CA LEU A 53 -45.14 81.38 30.86
C LEU A 53 -44.03 80.84 31.77
N SER A 54 -43.85 81.43 32.96
CA SER A 54 -42.87 80.96 33.95
C SER A 54 -43.22 79.59 34.51
N GLU A 55 -44.51 79.32 34.75
CA GLU A 55 -45.00 78.00 35.17
C GLU A 55 -44.77 76.95 34.06
N GLU A 56 -45.11 77.28 32.82
CA GLU A 56 -44.84 76.43 31.64
C GLU A 56 -43.35 76.16 31.47
N ILE A 57 -42.49 77.17 31.61
CA ILE A 57 -41.03 76.99 31.56
C ILE A 57 -40.54 76.08 32.70
N SER A 58 -41.09 76.23 33.91
CA SER A 58 -40.72 75.39 35.04
C SER A 58 -41.07 73.92 34.82
N THR A 59 -42.30 73.65 34.36
CA THR A 59 -42.75 72.28 34.04
C THR A 59 -41.94 71.67 32.89
N GLN A 60 -41.64 72.45 31.85
CA GLN A 60 -40.77 71.99 30.77
C GLN A 60 -39.35 71.67 31.26
N LYS A 61 -38.76 72.51 32.13
CA LYS A 61 -37.47 72.23 32.74
C LYS A 61 -37.47 70.93 33.54
N GLU A 62 -38.48 70.72 34.37
CA GLU A 62 -38.62 69.49 35.16
C GLU A 62 -38.75 68.25 34.24
N THR A 63 -39.53 68.34 33.16
CA THR A 63 -39.61 67.24 32.18
C THR A 63 -38.30 67.00 31.45
N ALA A 64 -37.53 68.05 31.14
CA ALA A 64 -36.24 67.94 30.50
C ALA A 64 -35.21 67.28 31.43
N GLU A 65 -35.18 67.67 32.70
CA GLU A 65 -34.33 67.06 33.73
C GLU A 65 -34.67 65.57 33.92
N ASN A 66 -35.96 65.23 34.03
CA ASN A 66 -36.39 63.83 34.14
C ASN A 66 -36.04 63.01 32.89
N ASN A 67 -36.19 63.59 31.70
CA ASN A 67 -35.80 62.93 30.46
C ASN A 67 -34.28 62.74 30.37
N GLN A 68 -33.49 63.69 30.86
CA GLN A 68 -32.03 63.58 30.88
C GLN A 68 -31.56 62.47 31.82
N ILE A 69 -32.14 62.38 33.03
CA ILE A 69 -31.87 61.28 33.97
C ILE A 69 -32.21 59.92 33.31
N ARG A 70 -33.33 59.86 32.60
CA ARG A 70 -33.74 58.62 31.92
C ARG A 70 -32.81 58.26 30.76
N ILE A 71 -32.28 59.23 30.03
CA ILE A 71 -31.27 58.99 29.00
C ILE A 71 -30.00 58.45 29.64
N GLU A 72 -29.54 59.04 30.74
CA GLU A 72 -28.35 58.60 31.47
C GLU A 72 -28.49 57.15 31.96
N GLN A 73 -29.64 56.80 32.55
CA GLN A 73 -29.95 55.42 32.97
C GLN A 73 -29.95 54.44 31.78
N LEU A 74 -30.60 54.81 30.68
CA LEU A 74 -30.61 53.96 29.48
C LEU A 74 -29.21 53.79 28.88
N THR A 75 -28.37 54.83 28.93
CA THR A 75 -26.98 54.73 28.48
C THR A 75 -26.15 53.87 29.41
N GLU A 76 -26.38 53.92 30.72
CA GLU A 76 -25.70 53.08 31.70
C GLU A 76 -26.09 51.60 31.52
N ASP A 77 -27.36 51.31 31.28
CA ASP A 77 -27.87 49.95 31.00
C ASP A 77 -27.38 49.41 29.64
N LEU A 78 -27.08 50.29 28.67
CA LEU A 78 -26.59 49.89 27.35
C LEU A 78 -25.16 49.32 27.40
N VAL A 79 -24.31 49.85 28.29
CA VAL A 79 -22.90 49.45 28.43
C VAL A 79 -22.75 47.94 28.71
N PRO A 80 -23.37 47.36 29.76
CA PRO A 80 -23.23 45.92 30.02
C PRO A 80 -23.83 45.08 28.89
N MET A 81 -24.86 45.58 28.20
CA MET A 81 -25.43 44.91 27.04
C MET A 81 -24.43 44.84 25.88
N GLN A 82 -23.70 45.93 25.60
CA GLN A 82 -22.62 45.96 24.61
C GLN A 82 -21.45 45.05 25.00
N GLU A 83 -21.06 45.05 26.28
CA GLU A 83 -20.02 44.15 26.77
C GLU A 83 -20.43 42.68 26.61
N SER A 84 -21.68 42.34 26.96
CA SER A 84 -22.22 40.99 26.77
C SER A 84 -22.25 40.57 25.30
N LEU A 85 -22.62 41.48 24.40
CA LEU A 85 -22.62 41.24 22.96
C LEU A 85 -21.20 40.94 22.46
N SER A 86 -20.21 41.75 22.89
CA SER A 86 -18.82 41.52 22.54
C SER A 86 -18.29 40.17 23.06
N GLY A 87 -18.71 39.77 24.26
CA GLY A 87 -18.39 38.47 24.85
C GLY A 87 -18.94 37.31 24.03
N LEU A 88 -20.21 37.42 23.62
CA LEU A 88 -20.86 36.44 22.75
C LEU A 88 -20.21 36.38 21.37
N GLU A 89 -19.81 37.51 20.79
CA GLU A 89 -19.08 37.54 19.52
C GLU A 89 -17.73 36.82 19.60
N ILE A 90 -16.97 37.01 20.70
CA ILE A 90 -15.72 36.30 20.94
C ILE A 90 -15.97 34.79 21.06
N GLU A 91 -17.03 34.38 21.77
CA GLU A 91 -17.39 32.97 21.93
C GLU A 91 -17.83 32.33 20.61
N ILE A 92 -18.65 33.02 19.81
CA ILE A 92 -19.04 32.60 18.46
C ILE A 92 -17.79 32.41 17.59
N ASN A 93 -16.87 33.38 17.59
CA ASN A 93 -15.63 33.28 16.81
C ASN A 93 -14.76 32.10 17.27
N ARG A 94 -14.67 31.87 18.58
CA ARG A 94 -13.96 30.71 19.15
C ARG A 94 -14.59 29.39 18.67
N HIS A 95 -15.91 29.28 18.72
CA HIS A 95 -16.62 28.09 18.24
C HIS A 95 -16.45 27.88 16.73
N LEU A 96 -16.45 28.97 15.94
CA LEU A 96 -16.25 28.91 14.50
C LEU A 96 -14.84 28.42 14.14
N VAL A 97 -13.80 28.93 14.80
CA VAL A 97 -12.42 28.43 14.63
C VAL A 97 -12.32 26.96 15.03
N SER A 98 -12.93 26.57 16.17
CA SER A 98 -12.96 25.18 16.60
C SER A 98 -13.66 24.29 15.57
N SER A 99 -14.81 24.70 15.06
CA SER A 99 -15.58 23.99 14.03
C SER A 99 -14.76 23.80 12.77
N ASN A 100 -14.13 24.85 12.26
CA ASN A 100 -13.26 24.78 11.08
C ASN A 100 -12.08 23.83 11.29
N SER A 101 -11.48 23.84 12.49
CA SER A 101 -10.38 22.91 12.82
C SER A 101 -10.84 21.45 12.87
N LEU A 102 -12.06 21.19 13.36
CA LEU A 102 -12.66 19.85 13.39
C LEU A 102 -13.02 19.39 11.99
N GLN A 103 -13.55 20.29 11.15
CA GLN A 103 -13.83 20.01 9.75
C GLN A 103 -12.56 19.61 9.00
N ALA A 104 -11.47 20.38 9.16
CA ALA A 104 -10.19 20.04 8.53
C ALA A 104 -9.63 18.69 9.00
N LYS A 105 -9.79 18.34 10.28
CA LYS A 105 -9.43 17.01 10.81
C LYS A 105 -10.30 15.91 10.19
N LEU A 106 -11.58 16.16 10.00
CA LEU A 106 -12.52 15.21 9.41
C LEU A 106 -12.15 14.92 7.94
N ASP A 107 -11.80 15.96 7.19
CA ASP A 107 -11.33 15.84 5.81
C ASP A 107 -10.02 15.04 5.70
N ASP A 108 -9.06 15.26 6.61
CA ASP A 108 -7.82 14.47 6.65
C ASP A 108 -8.08 12.99 7.02
N LEU A 109 -8.98 12.73 7.96
CA LEU A 109 -9.41 11.37 8.29
C LEU A 109 -10.10 10.69 7.11
N GLU A 110 -10.94 11.40 6.36
CA GLU A 110 -11.60 10.85 5.18
C GLU A 110 -10.58 10.54 4.07
N ARG A 111 -9.59 11.42 3.88
CA ARG A 111 -8.49 11.16 2.94
C ARG A 111 -7.67 9.94 3.34
N LYS A 112 -7.27 9.83 4.62
CA LYS A 112 -6.57 8.66 5.15
C LYS A 112 -7.38 7.39 4.98
N LYS A 113 -8.68 7.43 5.25
CA LYS A 113 -9.59 6.30 5.00
C LYS A 113 -9.52 5.86 3.54
N LYS A 114 -9.64 6.78 2.58
CA LYS A 114 -9.55 6.48 1.14
C LYS A 114 -8.19 5.89 0.76
N GLU A 115 -7.09 6.43 1.30
CA GLU A 115 -5.74 5.89 1.09
C GLU A 115 -5.61 4.46 1.65
N THR A 116 -6.07 4.21 2.87
CA THR A 116 -6.05 2.86 3.47
C THR A 116 -6.87 1.84 2.69
N PHE A 117 -8.04 2.24 2.14
CA PHE A 117 -8.84 1.37 1.28
C PHE A 117 -8.11 1.01 -0.01
N LYS A 118 -7.42 1.98 -0.64
CA LYS A 118 -6.60 1.71 -1.83
C LYS A 118 -5.44 0.77 -1.51
N SER A 119 -4.76 0.97 -0.39
CA SER A 119 -3.70 0.07 0.06
C SER A 119 -4.22 -1.33 0.36
N MET A 120 -5.39 -1.45 1.00
CA MET A 120 -6.03 -2.73 1.28
C MET A 120 -6.38 -3.47 0.00
N ALA A 121 -7.04 -2.81 -0.96
CA ALA A 121 -7.36 -3.40 -2.26
C ALA A 121 -6.09 -3.85 -3.04
N SER A 122 -5.01 -3.07 -2.97
CA SER A 122 -3.73 -3.47 -3.57
C SER A 122 -3.10 -4.68 -2.87
N LEU A 123 -3.24 -4.80 -1.55
CA LEU A 123 -2.73 -5.95 -0.81
C LEU A 123 -3.56 -7.21 -1.10
N GLU A 124 -4.88 -7.08 -1.19
CA GLU A 124 -5.78 -8.16 -1.60
C GLU A 124 -5.39 -8.69 -2.99
N GLY A 125 -5.19 -7.81 -3.97
CA GLY A 125 -4.72 -8.22 -5.31
C GLY A 125 -3.36 -8.92 -5.27
N LYS A 126 -2.42 -8.44 -4.45
CA LYS A 126 -1.13 -9.13 -4.27
C LYS A 126 -1.28 -10.52 -3.64
N ILE A 127 -2.20 -10.69 -2.69
CA ILE A 127 -2.46 -11.99 -2.07
C ILE A 127 -2.99 -12.97 -3.13
N GLU A 128 -3.92 -12.53 -3.97
CA GLU A 128 -4.44 -13.33 -5.09
C GLU A 128 -3.32 -13.71 -6.07
N ASP A 129 -2.46 -12.75 -6.43
CA ASP A 129 -1.28 -13.02 -7.26
C ASP A 129 -0.32 -14.04 -6.62
N TYR A 130 -0.12 -13.96 -5.30
CA TYR A 130 0.71 -14.94 -4.57
C TYR A 130 0.08 -16.33 -4.51
N GLU A 131 -1.24 -16.42 -4.35
CA GLU A 131 -1.96 -17.69 -4.36
C GLU A 131 -1.87 -18.37 -5.72
N THR A 132 -2.07 -17.62 -6.81
CA THR A 132 -1.92 -18.14 -8.17
C THR A 132 -0.47 -18.55 -8.46
N LEU A 133 0.51 -17.75 -8.03
CA LEU A 133 1.93 -18.09 -8.17
C LEU A 133 2.26 -19.39 -7.42
N LYS A 134 1.76 -19.56 -6.20
CA LYS A 134 1.97 -20.77 -5.40
C LYS A 134 1.43 -22.02 -6.10
N VAL A 135 0.25 -21.94 -6.71
CA VAL A 135 -0.32 -23.05 -7.50
C VAL A 135 0.57 -23.37 -8.70
N ASN A 136 0.96 -22.34 -9.47
CA ASN A 136 1.83 -22.52 -10.63
C ASN A 136 3.22 -23.09 -10.27
N GLU A 137 3.80 -22.68 -9.14
CA GLU A 137 5.08 -23.21 -8.65
C GLU A 137 4.96 -24.70 -8.27
N ALA A 138 3.84 -25.10 -7.65
CA ALA A 138 3.57 -26.48 -7.31
C ALA A 138 3.44 -27.37 -8.56
N GLU A 139 2.72 -26.90 -9.58
CA GLU A 139 2.60 -27.60 -10.86
C GLU A 139 3.96 -27.78 -11.55
N LYS A 140 4.79 -26.72 -11.58
CA LYS A 140 6.16 -26.81 -12.13
C LYS A 140 7.04 -27.80 -11.37
N LEU A 141 6.92 -27.86 -10.04
CA LEU A 141 7.67 -28.81 -9.23
C LEU A 141 7.22 -30.25 -9.51
N GLU A 142 5.92 -30.47 -9.72
CA GLU A 142 5.39 -31.78 -10.11
C GLU A 142 5.92 -32.22 -11.48
N GLU A 143 5.92 -31.33 -12.47
CA GLU A 143 6.53 -31.58 -13.79
C GLU A 143 8.03 -31.90 -13.66
N MET A 144 8.77 -31.13 -12.86
CA MET A 144 10.19 -31.41 -12.60
C MET A 144 10.40 -32.79 -11.96
N LEU A 145 9.57 -33.18 -11.00
CA LEU A 145 9.64 -34.51 -10.38
C LEU A 145 9.41 -35.62 -11.42
N GLU A 146 8.41 -35.49 -12.28
CA GLU A 146 8.14 -36.45 -13.35
C GLU A 146 9.33 -36.59 -14.30
N THR A 147 9.92 -35.47 -14.74
CA THR A 147 11.10 -35.51 -15.61
C THR A 147 12.30 -36.19 -14.94
N VAL A 148 12.52 -35.96 -13.64
CA VAL A 148 13.59 -36.61 -12.87
C VAL A 148 13.32 -38.11 -12.74
N GLU A 149 12.09 -38.52 -12.44
CA GLU A 149 11.73 -39.94 -12.37
C GLU A 149 11.98 -40.65 -13.70
N ASP A 150 11.63 -40.03 -14.81
CA ASP A 150 11.86 -40.58 -16.14
C ASP A 150 13.35 -40.66 -16.49
N GLN A 151 14.14 -39.67 -16.09
CA GLN A 151 15.60 -39.75 -16.22
C GLN A 151 16.19 -40.90 -15.39
N VAL A 152 15.70 -41.11 -14.16
CA VAL A 152 16.13 -42.23 -13.31
C VAL A 152 15.75 -43.56 -13.94
N LYS A 153 14.53 -43.71 -14.47
CA LYS A 153 14.09 -44.92 -15.19
C LYS A 153 14.98 -45.19 -16.40
N ARG A 154 15.27 -44.17 -17.21
CA ARG A 154 16.19 -44.27 -18.36
C ARG A 154 17.59 -44.69 -17.94
N GLN A 155 18.15 -44.07 -16.89
CA GLN A 155 19.49 -44.39 -16.40
C GLN A 155 19.55 -45.83 -15.87
N LYS A 156 18.51 -46.30 -15.18
CA LYS A 156 18.41 -47.70 -14.73
C LYS A 156 18.38 -48.66 -15.91
N GLY A 157 17.57 -48.36 -16.93
CA GLY A 157 17.53 -49.13 -18.19
C GLY A 157 18.91 -49.23 -18.85
N ILE A 158 19.63 -48.11 -18.97
CA ILE A 158 21.00 -48.08 -19.51
C ILE A 158 21.97 -48.91 -18.65
N ARG A 159 21.89 -48.84 -17.31
CA ARG A 159 22.75 -49.66 -16.44
C ARG A 159 22.46 -51.15 -16.62
N ASP A 160 21.19 -51.53 -16.76
CA ASP A 160 20.80 -52.92 -16.97
C ASP A 160 21.24 -53.44 -18.35
N THR A 161 21.15 -52.62 -19.40
CA THR A 161 21.68 -52.99 -20.73
C THR A 161 23.20 -53.12 -20.73
N ILE A 162 23.93 -52.20 -20.08
CA ILE A 162 25.40 -52.32 -19.90
C ILE A 162 25.75 -53.59 -19.12
N ARG A 163 25.02 -53.90 -18.05
CA ARG A 163 25.24 -55.14 -17.28
C ARG A 163 24.97 -56.39 -18.14
N GLY A 164 23.92 -56.37 -18.96
CA GLY A 164 23.62 -57.44 -19.92
C GLY A 164 24.73 -57.61 -20.96
N ALA A 165 25.18 -56.51 -21.56
CA ALA A 165 26.27 -56.49 -22.53
C ALA A 165 27.60 -56.99 -21.92
N ASN A 166 27.93 -56.59 -20.70
CA ASN A 166 29.12 -57.08 -20.00
C ASN A 166 29.06 -58.59 -19.71
N LYS A 167 27.90 -59.12 -19.32
CA LYS A 167 27.71 -60.58 -19.17
C LYS A 167 27.88 -61.29 -20.51
N LEU A 168 27.30 -60.76 -21.58
CA LEU A 168 27.43 -61.32 -22.92
C LEU A 168 28.88 -61.32 -23.40
N ALA A 169 29.60 -60.20 -23.23
CA ALA A 169 31.00 -60.06 -23.58
C ALA A 169 31.87 -61.07 -22.81
N LYS A 170 31.66 -61.22 -21.48
CA LYS A 170 32.36 -62.22 -20.67
C LYS A 170 32.07 -63.65 -21.14
N ASN A 171 30.83 -63.97 -21.49
CA ASN A 171 30.47 -65.27 -22.04
C ASN A 171 31.09 -65.52 -23.41
N ALA A 172 31.14 -64.50 -24.27
CA ALA A 172 31.80 -64.57 -25.56
C ALA A 172 33.32 -64.79 -25.40
N GLU A 173 33.97 -64.08 -24.47
CA GLU A 173 35.38 -64.27 -24.14
C GLU A 173 35.67 -65.70 -23.65
N LEU A 174 34.85 -66.21 -22.72
CA LEU A 174 34.95 -67.61 -22.27
C LEU A 174 34.76 -68.61 -23.44
N THR A 175 33.83 -68.32 -24.35
CA THR A 175 33.59 -69.17 -25.52
C THR A 175 34.78 -69.12 -26.49
N ILE A 176 35.34 -67.93 -26.74
CA ILE A 176 36.51 -67.74 -27.60
C ILE A 176 37.73 -68.44 -27.01
N THR A 177 37.99 -68.29 -25.71
CA THR A 177 39.10 -68.98 -25.04
C THR A 177 38.93 -70.50 -25.07
N GLN A 178 37.73 -71.04 -24.83
CA GLN A 178 37.44 -72.47 -25.01
C GLN A 178 37.64 -72.92 -26.47
N PHE A 179 37.23 -72.11 -27.44
CA PHE A 179 37.42 -72.40 -28.86
C PHE A 179 38.90 -72.39 -29.25
N MET A 180 39.68 -71.41 -28.77
CA MET A 180 41.12 -71.35 -28.95
C MET A 180 41.82 -72.55 -28.32
N ALA A 181 41.46 -72.92 -27.08
CA ALA A 181 42.00 -74.11 -26.42
C ALA A 181 41.69 -75.39 -27.21
N LYS A 182 40.44 -75.56 -27.68
CA LYS A 182 40.08 -76.67 -28.58
C LYS A 182 40.90 -76.64 -29.86
N ARG A 183 41.02 -75.49 -30.53
CA ARG A 183 41.79 -75.33 -31.76
C ARG A 183 43.27 -75.67 -31.55
N ASP A 184 43.86 -75.25 -30.46
CA ASP A 184 45.28 -75.51 -30.16
C ASP A 184 45.50 -76.99 -29.82
N LEU A 185 44.56 -77.65 -29.12
CA LEU A 185 44.56 -79.12 -28.99
C LEU A 185 44.47 -79.81 -30.35
N TRP A 186 43.56 -79.38 -31.23
CA TRP A 186 43.45 -79.91 -32.60
C TRP A 186 44.75 -79.72 -33.40
N LYS A 187 45.40 -78.56 -33.29
CA LYS A 187 46.69 -78.30 -33.94
C LYS A 187 47.78 -79.24 -33.43
N ASN A 188 47.87 -79.42 -32.11
CA ASN A 188 48.87 -80.31 -31.50
C ASN A 188 48.69 -81.77 -31.94
N ILE A 189 47.44 -82.26 -31.96
CA ILE A 189 47.13 -83.61 -32.45
C ILE A 189 47.53 -83.76 -33.92
N VAL A 190 47.19 -82.78 -34.78
CA VAL A 190 47.57 -82.82 -36.20
C VAL A 190 49.09 -82.76 -36.38
N THR A 191 49.82 -82.00 -35.56
CA THR A 191 51.28 -81.98 -35.63
C THR A 191 51.92 -83.27 -35.14
N GLU A 192 51.39 -83.90 -34.08
CA GLU A 192 51.85 -85.21 -33.62
C GLU A 192 51.59 -86.29 -34.68
N GLU A 193 50.39 -86.33 -35.26
CA GLU A 193 50.08 -87.27 -36.34
C GLU A 193 50.98 -87.05 -37.56
N LYS A 194 51.24 -85.79 -37.94
CA LYS A 194 52.19 -85.48 -39.02
C LYS A 194 53.63 -85.86 -38.67
N ALA A 195 54.07 -85.67 -37.41
CA ALA A 195 55.40 -86.06 -36.98
C ALA A 195 55.56 -87.59 -37.01
N ILE A 196 54.59 -88.34 -36.51
CA ILE A 196 54.55 -89.81 -36.57
C ILE A 196 54.55 -90.28 -38.03
N ALA A 197 53.75 -89.64 -38.90
CA ALA A 197 53.72 -89.96 -40.33
C ALA A 197 55.07 -89.71 -41.00
N ARG A 198 55.75 -88.60 -40.69
CA ARG A 198 57.06 -88.25 -41.25
C ARG A 198 58.17 -89.18 -40.77
N ILE A 199 58.15 -89.60 -39.50
CA ILE A 199 59.10 -90.60 -38.98
C ILE A 199 58.85 -91.96 -39.65
N ARG A 200 57.58 -92.33 -39.90
CA ARG A 200 57.25 -93.55 -40.67
C ARG A 200 57.81 -93.47 -42.09
N GLU A 201 57.61 -92.36 -42.81
CA GLU A 201 58.14 -92.17 -44.16
C GLU A 201 59.68 -92.21 -44.20
N MET A 202 60.36 -91.56 -43.25
CA MET A 202 61.83 -91.59 -43.15
C MET A 202 62.36 -92.98 -42.77
N GLY A 203 61.63 -93.74 -41.95
CA GLY A 203 61.95 -95.12 -41.58
C GLY A 203 61.77 -96.10 -42.74
N GLU A 204 60.67 -96.00 -43.50
CA GLU A 204 60.41 -96.83 -44.68
C GLU A 204 61.35 -96.50 -45.84
N ALA A 205 61.79 -95.25 -45.98
CA ALA A 205 62.80 -94.83 -46.96
C ALA A 205 64.25 -95.24 -46.58
N GLY A 206 64.45 -95.92 -45.44
CA GLY A 206 65.75 -96.44 -45.00
C GLY A 206 66.72 -95.39 -44.47
N ALA A 207 66.25 -94.15 -44.21
CA ALA A 207 67.08 -93.07 -43.68
C ALA A 207 67.38 -93.22 -42.17
N LEU A 208 66.59 -94.03 -41.46
CA LEU A 208 66.77 -94.35 -40.03
C LEU A 208 67.31 -95.76 -39.86
N LYS A 209 68.56 -95.89 -39.41
CA LYS A 209 69.22 -97.17 -39.14
C LYS A 209 68.66 -97.78 -37.84
N GLY A 210 68.11 -98.99 -37.92
CA GLY A 210 67.53 -99.71 -36.77
C GLY A 210 66.05 -99.45 -36.50
N TYR A 211 65.30 -98.93 -37.48
CA TYR A 211 63.84 -98.77 -37.41
C TYR A 211 63.12 -100.08 -37.74
N HIS A 212 62.23 -100.55 -36.85
CA HIS A 212 61.44 -101.79 -37.02
C HIS A 212 59.96 -101.55 -37.32
N GLY A 213 59.52 -100.30 -37.33
CA GLY A 213 58.12 -99.94 -37.51
C GLY A 213 57.33 -99.74 -36.22
N PRO A 214 56.01 -99.48 -36.33
CA PRO A 214 55.13 -99.37 -35.17
C PRO A 214 55.02 -100.70 -34.41
N LEU A 215 54.90 -100.66 -33.08
CA LEU A 215 54.69 -101.84 -32.23
C LEU A 215 53.49 -102.68 -32.70
N ARG A 216 52.43 -102.03 -33.18
CA ARG A 216 51.24 -102.67 -33.75
C ARG A 216 51.53 -103.63 -34.90
N SER A 217 52.50 -103.33 -35.75
CA SER A 217 52.85 -104.21 -36.87
C SER A 217 53.77 -105.37 -36.45
N LEU A 218 54.42 -105.26 -35.30
CA LEU A 218 55.37 -106.26 -34.80
C LEU A 218 54.70 -107.33 -33.92
N VAL A 219 53.54 -107.03 -33.33
CA VAL A 219 52.81 -107.94 -32.43
C VAL A 219 51.44 -108.32 -33.00
N LYS A 220 51.21 -109.63 -33.17
CA LYS A 220 49.94 -110.17 -33.68
C LYS A 220 48.97 -110.44 -32.52
N ILE A 221 48.00 -109.55 -32.32
CA ILE A 221 46.96 -109.69 -31.30
C ILE A 221 45.67 -110.22 -31.95
N ASP A 222 45.03 -111.22 -31.33
CA ASP A 222 43.78 -111.79 -31.81
C ASP A 222 42.63 -110.77 -31.72
N LEU A 223 41.73 -110.79 -32.71
CA LEU A 223 40.69 -109.76 -32.91
C LEU A 223 39.79 -109.61 -31.67
N LYS A 224 39.56 -110.72 -30.94
CA LYS A 224 38.76 -110.77 -29.71
C LYS A 224 39.32 -109.89 -28.58
N TYR A 225 40.64 -109.72 -28.51
CA TYR A 225 41.32 -108.98 -27.44
C TYR A 225 41.81 -107.60 -27.89
N GLN A 226 41.63 -107.24 -29.15
CA GLN A 226 42.18 -106.02 -29.73
C GLN A 226 41.68 -104.75 -29.03
N ARG A 227 40.39 -104.68 -28.67
CA ARG A 227 39.82 -103.48 -28.01
C ARG A 227 40.35 -103.32 -26.59
N ALA A 228 40.43 -104.42 -25.83
CA ALA A 228 40.99 -104.41 -24.48
C ALA A 228 42.48 -104.07 -24.48
N ALA A 229 43.26 -104.66 -25.41
CA ALA A 229 44.68 -104.37 -25.57
C ALA A 229 44.93 -102.91 -25.98
N ASN A 230 44.15 -102.36 -26.91
CA ASN A 230 44.28 -100.95 -27.31
C ASN A 230 43.98 -99.99 -26.14
N THR A 231 42.98 -100.28 -25.31
CA THR A 231 42.66 -99.46 -24.13
C THR A 231 43.73 -99.61 -23.04
N ALA A 232 44.23 -100.83 -22.81
CA ALA A 232 45.28 -101.09 -21.81
C ALA A 232 46.64 -100.49 -22.21
N ALA A 233 46.97 -100.48 -23.50
CA ALA A 233 48.21 -99.91 -24.02
C ALA A 233 48.23 -98.37 -23.99
N SER A 234 47.13 -97.70 -23.70
CA SER A 234 47.03 -96.24 -23.53
C SER A 234 47.78 -95.42 -24.61
N GLY A 235 47.74 -95.88 -25.88
CA GLY A 235 48.40 -95.23 -27.02
C GLY A 235 49.80 -95.77 -27.39
N TRP A 236 50.47 -96.52 -26.52
CA TRP A 236 51.81 -97.08 -26.77
C TRP A 236 51.84 -98.14 -27.88
N HIS A 237 50.69 -98.72 -28.23
CA HIS A 237 50.56 -99.65 -29.36
C HIS A 237 50.97 -99.05 -30.71
N ASN A 238 50.88 -97.72 -30.87
CA ASN A 238 51.34 -97.00 -32.06
C ASN A 238 52.77 -96.44 -31.92
N ALA A 239 53.47 -96.71 -30.82
CA ALA A 239 54.84 -96.25 -30.64
C ALA A 239 55.77 -96.90 -31.67
N ILE A 240 56.78 -96.12 -32.09
CA ILE A 240 57.79 -96.53 -33.06
C ILE A 240 58.92 -97.24 -32.32
N ILE A 241 59.36 -98.40 -32.83
CA ILE A 241 60.42 -99.20 -32.22
C ILE A 241 61.73 -99.01 -32.99
N VAL A 242 62.79 -98.68 -32.24
CA VAL A 242 64.14 -98.46 -32.76
C VAL A 242 65.15 -99.21 -31.87
N ASP A 243 66.24 -99.72 -32.47
CA ASP A 243 67.26 -100.56 -31.79
C ASP A 243 68.10 -99.88 -30.69
N GLY A 244 68.12 -98.54 -30.61
CA GLY A 244 68.96 -97.82 -29.64
C GLY A 244 68.48 -96.41 -29.30
N ILE A 245 68.89 -95.90 -28.14
CA ILE A 245 68.48 -94.57 -27.63
C ILE A 245 69.13 -93.41 -28.42
N GLU A 246 70.21 -93.68 -29.16
CA GLU A 246 70.90 -92.70 -30.01
C GLU A 246 70.12 -92.38 -31.30
N THR A 247 69.13 -93.21 -31.65
CA THR A 247 68.30 -93.07 -32.86
C THR A 247 66.82 -92.80 -32.55
N ALA A 248 66.46 -92.63 -31.27
CA ALA A 248 65.13 -92.26 -30.80
C ALA A 248 65.02 -90.73 -30.59
#